data_AF-A0A535QIU7-F1
#
_entry.id   AF-A0A535QIU7-F1
#
_cell.length_a   1.000
_cell.length_b   1.000
_cell.length_c   1.000
_cell.angle_alpha   90.00
_cell.angle_beta   90.00
_cell.angle_gamma   90.00
#
_symmetry.space_group_name_H-M   'P 1'
#
loop_
_entity.id
_entity.type
_entity.pdbx_description
1 polymer ?
#
loop_
_entity_poly.entity_id
_entity_poly.type
_entity_poly.pdbx_seq_one_letter_code
_entity_poly.pdbx_strand_id
1 'polypeptide(L)'
;MTYIFGPFTGSHGLPPDAIGIVGNVTVVNFTGAGYLSLFPGGAPDPGTSSINFGPPFASSGWANAFTLGFGTGSNAGKVSIRLSNNAITSHVILDVTAYLQ
;
A
#
# COMPACT_ATOMS: atom_id res chain seq x y z
N MET A 1 -3.88 5.34 -10.44
CA MET A 1 -2.58 6.05 -10.51
C MET A 1 -1.69 5.36 -9.50
N THR A 2 -0.40 5.22 -9.79
CA THR A 2 0.54 4.54 -8.88
C THR A 2 1.38 5.57 -8.14
N TYR A 3 1.51 5.39 -6.84
CA TYR A 3 2.35 6.18 -5.96
C TYR A 3 3.41 5.26 -5.33
N ILE A 4 4.64 5.74 -5.22
CA ILE A 4 5.74 5.03 -4.56
C ILE A 4 6.04 5.75 -3.24
N PHE A 5 6.00 5.02 -2.13
CA PHE A 5 6.20 5.53 -0.77
C PHE A 5 7.46 4.94 -0.12
N GLY A 6 8.04 5.69 0.81
CA GLY A 6 9.29 5.34 1.50
C GLY A 6 10.49 6.17 1.02
N PRO A 7 11.73 5.73 1.32
CA PRO A 7 12.08 4.45 1.93
C PRO A 7 11.67 4.34 3.40
N PHE A 8 11.25 3.15 3.81
CA PHE A 8 10.88 2.84 5.19
C PHE A 8 12.01 2.18 5.99
N THR A 9 12.98 1.57 5.30
CA THR A 9 14.17 0.95 5.93
C THR A 9 14.97 1.98 6.72
N GLY A 10 15.36 1.64 7.95
CA GLY A 10 16.14 2.52 8.84
C GLY A 10 15.33 3.69 9.43
N SER A 11 14.01 3.68 9.30
CA SER A 11 13.10 4.67 9.86
C SER A 11 11.85 4.00 10.43
N HIS A 12 11.04 4.73 11.19
CA HIS A 12 9.75 4.24 11.71
C HIS A 12 9.83 2.91 12.50
N GLY A 13 10.96 2.64 13.17
CA GLY A 13 11.19 1.39 13.92
C GLY A 13 11.59 0.19 13.06
N LEU A 14 11.81 0.38 11.75
CA LEU A 14 12.26 -0.67 10.85
C LEU A 14 13.79 -0.70 10.76
N PRO A 15 14.42 -1.88 10.83
CA PRO A 15 15.86 -1.97 10.69
C PRO A 15 16.31 -1.61 9.25
N PRO A 16 17.55 -1.14 9.05
CA PRO A 16 18.05 -0.77 7.73
C PRO A 16 18.09 -1.92 6.72
N ASP A 17 18.14 -3.16 7.20
CA ASP A 17 18.21 -4.39 6.39
C ASP A 17 16.85 -5.09 6.22
N ALA A 18 15.74 -4.47 6.66
CA ALA A 18 14.41 -5.02 6.40
C ALA A 18 14.15 -5.16 4.89
N ILE A 19 13.62 -6.32 4.48
CA ILE A 19 13.29 -6.64 3.08
C ILE A 19 11.79 -6.48 2.77
N GLY A 20 10.97 -6.19 3.78
CA GLY A 20 9.55 -5.97 3.62
C GLY A 20 8.83 -5.66 4.93
N ILE A 21 7.51 -5.48 4.84
CA ILE A 21 6.62 -5.15 5.95
C ILE A 21 5.37 -6.00 5.93
N VAL A 22 4.81 -6.23 7.13
CA VAL A 22 3.52 -6.86 7.37
C VAL A 22 2.67 -5.88 8.15
N GLY A 23 1.39 -5.78 7.81
CA GLY A 23 0.49 -4.87 8.51
C GLY A 23 -0.89 -4.79 7.88
N ASN A 24 -1.54 -3.63 8.02
CA ASN A 24 -2.86 -3.37 7.50
C ASN A 24 -2.84 -2.16 6.56
N VAL A 25 -3.51 -2.29 5.43
CA VAL A 25 -3.85 -1.17 4.57
C VAL A 25 -5.30 -0.80 4.80
N THR A 26 -5.55 0.47 5.08
CA THR A 26 -6.90 1.00 5.27
C THR A 26 -7.19 2.07 4.23
N VAL A 27 -8.29 1.92 3.49
CA VAL A 27 -8.80 2.94 2.56
C VAL A 27 -9.93 3.71 3.22
N VAL A 28 -9.87 5.03 3.15
CA VAL A 28 -10.86 5.96 3.76
C VAL A 28 -11.19 7.10 2.80
N ASN A 29 -12.31 7.79 3.03
CA ASN A 29 -12.73 8.99 2.27
C ASN A 29 -12.69 8.80 0.75
N PHE A 30 -13.19 7.66 0.25
CA PHE A 30 -13.18 7.38 -1.19
C PHE A 30 -14.43 7.93 -1.89
N THR A 31 -14.28 8.42 -3.12
CA THR A 31 -15.40 9.05 -3.87
C THR A 31 -16.19 8.10 -4.78
N GLY A 32 -15.76 6.84 -4.90
CA GLY A 32 -16.44 5.82 -5.69
C GLY A 32 -15.88 4.43 -5.45
N ALA A 33 -16.45 3.42 -6.11
CA ALA A 33 -15.99 2.04 -5.99
C ALA A 33 -14.66 1.81 -6.72
N GLY A 34 -13.79 0.99 -6.14
CA GLY A 34 -12.48 0.68 -6.71
C GLY A 34 -11.72 -0.34 -5.89
N TYR A 35 -10.42 -0.45 -6.17
CA TYR A 35 -9.50 -1.27 -5.41
C TYR A 35 -8.12 -0.62 -5.34
N LEU A 36 -7.37 -0.95 -4.27
CA LEU A 36 -5.94 -0.69 -4.19
C LEU A 36 -5.17 -1.97 -4.55
N SER A 37 -4.06 -1.80 -5.26
CA SER A 37 -3.03 -2.82 -5.44
C SER A 37 -1.76 -2.39 -4.73
N LEU A 38 -1.23 -3.25 -3.87
CA LEU A 38 0.00 -3.04 -3.12
C LEU A 38 1.06 -3.99 -3.66
N PHE A 39 2.23 -3.44 -4.02
CA PHE A 39 3.32 -4.22 -4.62
C PHE A 39 4.68 -3.55 -4.36
N PRO A 40 5.81 -4.27 -4.55
CA PRO A 40 7.13 -3.71 -4.28
C PRO A 40 7.39 -2.38 -5.02
N GLY A 41 8.16 -1.49 -4.40
CA GLY A 41 8.51 -0.19 -4.96
C GLY A 41 9.10 -0.31 -6.37
N GLY A 42 8.45 0.33 -7.36
CA GLY A 42 8.90 0.36 -8.74
C GLY A 42 8.80 -0.96 -9.52
N ALA A 43 8.21 -2.01 -8.94
CA ALA A 43 7.84 -3.20 -9.69
C ALA A 43 6.69 -2.90 -10.67
N PRO A 44 6.53 -3.67 -11.75
CA PRO A 44 5.35 -3.55 -12.61
C PRO A 44 4.07 -3.86 -11.80
N ASP A 45 2.98 -3.18 -12.15
CA ASP A 45 1.66 -3.45 -11.55
C ASP A 45 1.28 -4.92 -11.75
N PRO A 46 0.98 -5.67 -10.67
CA PRO A 46 0.68 -7.09 -10.74
C PRO A 46 -0.67 -7.40 -11.39
N GLY A 47 -1.55 -6.41 -11.59
CA GLY A 47 -2.89 -6.63 -12.14
C GLY A 47 -3.87 -7.29 -11.15
N THR A 48 -3.49 -7.39 -9.87
CA THR A 48 -4.30 -7.98 -8.79
C THR A 48 -4.69 -6.92 -7.75
N SER A 49 -5.78 -7.16 -7.01
CA SER A 49 -6.22 -6.29 -5.92
C SER A 49 -5.73 -6.78 -4.56
N SER A 50 -5.42 -5.83 -3.68
CA SER A 50 -5.10 -6.07 -2.27
C SER A 50 -6.28 -5.72 -1.37
N ILE A 51 -7.06 -4.69 -1.72
CA ILE A 51 -8.31 -4.36 -1.02
C ILE A 51 -9.31 -3.76 -2.00
N ASN A 52 -10.56 -4.20 -1.93
CA ASN A 52 -11.67 -3.70 -2.74
C ASN A 52 -12.62 -2.90 -1.83
N PHE A 53 -13.15 -1.80 -2.33
CA PHE A 53 -13.99 -0.88 -1.56
C PHE A 53 -15.05 -0.24 -2.45
N GLY A 54 -16.16 0.21 -1.84
CA GLY A 54 -17.23 0.86 -2.57
C GLY A 54 -18.44 1.26 -1.71
N PRO A 55 -19.43 1.93 -2.34
CA PRO A 55 -20.67 2.34 -1.68
C PRO A 55 -21.46 1.17 -1.06
N PRO A 56 -22.31 1.43 -0.06
CA PRO A 56 -22.67 2.75 0.49
C PRO A 56 -21.69 3.28 1.57
N PHE A 57 -20.63 2.54 1.90
CA PHE A 57 -19.80 2.81 3.08
C PHE A 57 -18.57 3.70 2.80
N ALA A 58 -18.72 4.72 1.95
CA ALA A 58 -17.64 5.61 1.51
C ALA A 58 -16.97 6.44 2.64
N SER A 59 -17.74 6.70 3.71
CA SER A 59 -17.26 7.37 4.92
C SER A 59 -16.66 6.42 5.95
N SER A 60 -16.74 5.10 5.73
CA SER A 60 -16.17 4.09 6.61
C SER A 60 -14.77 3.69 6.14
N GLY A 61 -13.88 3.37 7.08
CA GLY A 61 -12.58 2.80 6.75
C GLY A 61 -12.68 1.31 6.48
N TRP A 62 -12.13 0.86 5.35
CA TRP A 62 -12.06 -0.56 5.00
C TRP A 62 -10.61 -0.99 5.10
N ALA A 63 -10.33 -2.04 5.87
CA ALA A 63 -8.98 -2.51 6.11
C ALA A 63 -8.78 -3.93 5.58
N ASN A 64 -7.58 -4.21 5.08
CA ASN A 64 -7.13 -5.57 4.80
C ASN A 64 -5.68 -5.77 5.27
N ALA A 65 -5.37 -6.96 5.78
CA ALA A 65 -4.01 -7.31 6.14
C ALA A 65 -3.17 -7.56 4.88
N PHE A 66 -1.88 -7.26 4.94
CA PHE A 66 -0.95 -7.53 3.86
C PHE A 66 0.42 -7.99 4.39
N THR A 67 1.14 -8.70 3.51
CA THR A 67 2.58 -8.94 3.59
C THR A 67 3.19 -8.46 2.29
N LEU A 68 4.18 -7.58 2.38
CA LEU A 68 4.73 -6.90 1.20
C LEU A 68 6.24 -6.72 1.27
N GLY A 69 6.93 -7.24 0.25
CA GLY A 69 8.35 -6.97 0.05
C GLY A 69 8.60 -5.54 -0.45
N PHE A 70 9.80 -5.02 -0.15
CA PHE A 70 10.24 -3.74 -0.69
C PHE A 70 10.75 -3.85 -2.13
N GLY A 71 10.76 -2.70 -2.81
CA GLY A 71 11.46 -2.55 -4.08
C GLY A 71 12.98 -2.73 -3.93
N THR A 72 13.67 -2.77 -5.06
CA THR A 72 15.14 -2.90 -5.13
C THR A 72 15.76 -1.71 -5.87
N GLY A 73 17.10 -1.62 -5.86
CA GLY A 73 17.83 -0.55 -6.55
C GLY A 73 17.43 0.85 -6.08
N SER A 74 17.07 1.74 -7.00
CA SER A 74 16.60 3.11 -6.68
C SER A 74 15.28 3.16 -5.90
N ASN A 75 14.59 2.02 -5.78
CA ASN A 75 13.37 1.84 -5.02
C ASN A 75 13.56 0.95 -3.77
N ALA A 76 14.81 0.72 -3.34
CA ALA A 76 15.11 0.02 -2.09
C ALA A 76 14.32 0.62 -0.90
N GLY A 77 13.72 -0.25 -0.09
CA GLY A 77 12.92 0.14 1.08
C GLY A 77 11.57 0.80 0.75
N LYS A 78 11.15 0.84 -0.52
CA LYS A 78 9.90 1.50 -0.95
C LYS A 78 8.81 0.51 -1.30
N VAL A 79 7.56 0.96 -1.23
CA VAL A 79 6.36 0.22 -1.68
C VAL A 79 5.60 1.04 -2.70
N SER A 80 4.86 0.37 -3.58
CA SER A 80 3.96 0.98 -4.55
C SER A 80 2.51 0.73 -4.14
N ILE A 81 1.67 1.76 -4.26
CA ILE A 81 0.22 1.65 -4.10
C ILE A 81 -0.44 2.22 -5.35
N ARG A 82 -1.26 1.41 -6.00
CA ARG A 82 -2.05 1.82 -7.16
C ARG A 82 -3.52 1.87 -6.81
N LEU A 83 -4.16 2.99 -7.14
CA LEU A 83 -5.61 3.11 -7.23
C LEU A 83 -6.09 2.66 -8.62
N SER A 84 -7.05 1.73 -8.68
CA SER A 84 -7.50 1.07 -9.91
C SER A 84 -8.21 2.00 -10.90
N ASN A 85 -8.89 3.02 -10.38
CA ASN A 85 -9.68 3.96 -11.16
C ASN A 85 -9.16 5.39 -10.92
N ASN A 86 -8.71 6.07 -11.97
CA ASN A 86 -8.19 7.44 -11.88
C ASN A 86 -9.28 8.50 -11.75
N ALA A 87 -10.55 8.13 -11.99
CA ALA A 87 -11.67 9.05 -11.85
C ALA A 87 -12.19 9.15 -10.40
N ILE A 88 -11.64 8.36 -9.47
CA ILE A 88 -11.98 8.42 -8.04
C ILE A 88 -10.76 8.87 -7.23
N THR A 89 -11.01 9.37 -6.03
CA THR A 89 -9.99 9.70 -5.04
C THR A 89 -10.23 8.86 -3.79
N SER A 90 -9.18 8.68 -3.00
CA SER A 90 -9.21 8.01 -1.71
C SER A 90 -8.00 8.44 -0.88
N HIS A 91 -8.12 8.39 0.44
CA HIS A 91 -6.95 8.39 1.32
C HIS A 91 -6.57 6.96 1.68
N VAL A 92 -5.28 6.74 1.91
CA VAL A 92 -4.74 5.43 2.26
C VAL A 92 -3.91 5.58 3.53
N ILE A 93 -4.20 4.72 4.51
CA ILE A 93 -3.44 4.59 5.75
C ILE A 93 -2.73 3.24 5.71
N LEU A 94 -1.46 3.25 6.10
CA LEU A 94 -0.59 2.09 6.17
C LEU A 94 -0.14 1.92 7.62
N ASP A 95 -0.64 0.89 8.27
CA ASP A 95 -0.24 0.50 9.62
C ASP A 95 0.73 -0.67 9.53
N VAL A 96 1.90 -0.55 10.15
CA VAL A 96 2.95 -1.58 10.11
C VAL A 96 3.01 -2.28 11.46
N THR A 97 2.94 -3.62 11.45
CA THR A 97 2.95 -4.45 12.66
C THR A 97 4.21 -5.29 12.78
N ALA A 98 4.84 -5.65 11.65
CA ALA A 98 6.11 -6.37 11.64
C ALA A 98 6.91 -6.05 10.37
N TYR A 99 8.18 -6.46 10.39
CA TYR A 99 9.07 -6.41 9.23
C TYR A 99 9.53 -7.82 8.84
N LEU A 100 9.97 -7.94 7.59
CA LEU A 100 10.64 -9.11 7.06
C LEU A 100 12.14 -8.80 7.00
N GLN A 101 12.98 -9.80 7.25
CA GLN A 101 14.43 -9.70 7.19
C GLN A 101 14.99 -10.89 6.41
#